data_AF-A0A7V2IQT3-F1
#
_entry.id   AF-A0A7V2IQT3-F1
#
_cell.length_a   1.000
_cell.length_b   1.000
_cell.length_c   1.000
_cell.angle_alpha   90.00
_cell.angle_beta   90.00
_cell.angle_gamma   90.00
#
_symmetry.space_group_name_H-M   'P 1'
#
loop_
_entity.id
_entity.type
_entity.pdbx_description
1 polymer ?
#
loop_
_entity_poly.entity_id
_entity_poly.type
_entity_poly.pdbx_seq_one_letter_code
_entity_poly.pdbx_strand_id
1 'polypeptide(L)'
;MASYNKEAAGQHDSALTRWAERLGVSADSLDRLGATVDPEGAIVFPMQDAERNIIGHRRRLPFGQKLSIKGSKNGLFVPTGPHDYERLYIAEGPTDTAALLSMDLPAIGLPGTGQCIDSAVSFVRQRGVREVVIVSDRDDAGRLGAKKLAEALEGVCSVRVCEPPEPHKDLRDWLRAEPLLREHDLIEHSNEPKSSAVEIGDDWPEIIDVATDPVPAFPLDALAPVLGDYAEAVAESLQVPHDMPALLGLAIGSFALSTRVDLRPEPDWWEPCNLWVCCLMRPAERKSAVLRLMRAPLDEHQRSVNESLAEQIEKTHRQEKALRARLDRMIKKVANADDPAERYQAE
;
A
#
# COMPACT_ATOMS: atom_id res chain seq x y z
N MET A 1 -19.73 18.40 -25.91
CA MET A 1 -20.89 18.24 -25.01
C MET A 1 -21.45 16.84 -25.15
N ALA A 2 -21.03 15.91 -24.29
CA ALA A 2 -21.71 14.64 -24.09
C ALA A 2 -22.16 14.64 -22.63
N SER A 3 -23.47 14.59 -22.43
CA SER A 3 -24.16 14.60 -21.15
C SER A 3 -23.57 13.54 -20.21
N TYR A 4 -22.89 14.00 -19.17
CA TYR A 4 -22.54 13.19 -18.00
C TYR A 4 -23.84 12.95 -17.24
N ASN A 5 -24.39 11.75 -17.36
CA ASN A 5 -25.74 11.44 -16.89
C ASN A 5 -25.77 11.40 -15.34
N LYS A 6 -26.15 12.51 -14.72
CA LYS A 6 -26.26 12.68 -13.25
C LYS A 6 -27.18 11.64 -12.58
N GLU A 7 -28.10 11.03 -13.32
CA GLU A 7 -29.03 10.02 -12.78
C GLU A 7 -28.36 8.67 -12.47
N ALA A 8 -27.32 8.28 -13.23
CA ALA A 8 -26.59 7.04 -12.97
C ALA A 8 -25.70 7.14 -11.72
N ALA A 9 -25.10 8.31 -11.48
CA ALA A 9 -24.30 8.56 -10.27
C ALA A 9 -25.17 8.55 -9.00
N GLY A 10 -26.38 9.13 -9.05
CA GLY A 10 -27.31 9.12 -7.91
C GLY A 10 -27.88 7.74 -7.57
N GLN A 11 -28.01 6.84 -8.56
CA GLN A 11 -28.45 5.46 -8.31
C GLN A 11 -27.31 4.55 -7.81
N HIS A 12 -26.09 4.72 -8.33
CA HIS A 12 -24.89 3.99 -7.87
C HIS A 12 -24.60 4.25 -6.39
N ASP A 13 -24.68 5.51 -5.96
CA ASP A 13 -24.46 5.93 -4.57
C ASP A 13 -25.54 5.37 -3.62
N SER A 14 -26.79 5.29 -4.09
CA SER A 14 -27.91 4.71 -3.32
C SER A 14 -27.79 3.19 -3.11
N ALA A 15 -27.24 2.46 -4.07
CA ALA A 15 -27.15 1.00 -4.03
C ALA A 15 -25.98 0.53 -3.15
N LEU A 16 -24.83 1.19 -3.26
CA LEU A 16 -23.67 0.97 -2.37
C LEU A 16 -24.02 1.31 -0.93
N THR A 17 -24.73 2.41 -0.69
CA THR A 17 -25.20 2.79 0.66
C THR A 17 -26.09 1.70 1.28
N ARG A 18 -27.04 1.14 0.51
CA ARG A 18 -27.88 0.02 1.00
C ARG A 18 -27.05 -1.23 1.32
N TRP A 19 -26.01 -1.51 0.53
CA TRP A 19 -25.08 -2.60 0.82
C TRP A 19 -24.24 -2.32 2.06
N ALA A 20 -23.80 -1.09 2.26
CA ALA A 20 -23.07 -0.64 3.44
C ALA A 20 -23.91 -0.87 4.71
N GLU A 21 -25.16 -0.40 4.73
CA GLU A 21 -26.12 -0.67 5.81
C GLU A 21 -26.34 -2.17 6.04
N ARG A 22 -26.56 -2.92 4.95
CA ARG A 22 -26.76 -4.38 5.00
C ARG A 22 -25.54 -5.14 5.51
N LEU A 23 -24.34 -4.63 5.31
CA LEU A 23 -23.10 -5.24 5.80
C LEU A 23 -22.69 -4.69 7.17
N GLY A 24 -23.25 -3.56 7.61
CA GLY A 24 -22.82 -2.90 8.84
C GLY A 24 -21.45 -2.22 8.71
N VAL A 25 -21.15 -1.67 7.53
CA VAL A 25 -19.88 -0.99 7.21
C VAL A 25 -20.18 0.39 6.61
N SER A 26 -19.18 1.26 6.48
CA SER A 26 -19.34 2.58 5.86
C SER A 26 -19.41 2.46 4.33
N ALA A 27 -20.14 3.36 3.67
CA ALA A 27 -20.17 3.42 2.20
C ALA A 27 -18.77 3.76 1.63
N ASP A 28 -18.01 4.62 2.32
CA ASP A 28 -16.63 4.96 2.00
C ASP A 28 -15.72 3.72 1.96
N SER A 29 -15.85 2.80 2.92
CA SER A 29 -15.04 1.57 2.92
C SER A 29 -15.27 0.70 1.68
N LEU A 30 -16.51 0.64 1.18
CA LEU A 30 -16.85 -0.10 -0.03
C LEU A 30 -16.33 0.62 -1.27
N ASP A 31 -16.45 1.95 -1.32
CA ASP A 31 -15.92 2.77 -2.42
C ASP A 31 -14.39 2.67 -2.52
N ARG A 32 -13.68 2.72 -1.39
CA ARG A 32 -12.22 2.53 -1.31
C ARG A 32 -11.78 1.16 -1.81
N LEU A 33 -12.59 0.12 -1.61
CA LEU A 33 -12.34 -1.22 -2.17
C LEU A 33 -12.69 -1.31 -3.67
N GLY A 34 -13.20 -0.24 -4.28
CA GLY A 34 -13.67 -0.22 -5.65
C GLY A 34 -14.90 -1.10 -5.87
N ALA A 35 -15.70 -1.32 -4.81
CA ALA A 35 -16.87 -2.17 -4.89
C ALA A 35 -17.94 -1.53 -5.78
N THR A 36 -18.60 -2.33 -6.60
CA THR A 36 -19.73 -1.89 -7.43
C THR A 36 -20.92 -2.82 -7.24
N VAL A 37 -22.12 -2.37 -7.63
CA VAL A 37 -23.33 -3.21 -7.63
C VAL A 37 -23.70 -3.52 -9.07
N ASP A 38 -23.85 -4.81 -9.38
CA ASP A 38 -24.23 -5.25 -10.72
C ASP A 38 -25.74 -5.12 -10.98
N PRO A 39 -26.21 -5.30 -12.23
CA PRO A 39 -27.63 -5.17 -12.57
C PRO A 39 -28.57 -6.18 -11.88
N GLU A 40 -28.02 -7.29 -11.37
CA GLU A 40 -28.76 -8.30 -10.62
C GLU A 40 -28.78 -7.99 -9.10
N GLY A 41 -28.20 -6.86 -8.68
CA GLY A 41 -28.19 -6.37 -7.30
C GLY A 41 -27.10 -6.99 -6.42
N ALA A 42 -26.15 -7.74 -7.00
CA ALA A 42 -25.03 -8.29 -6.26
C ALA A 42 -23.90 -7.26 -6.12
N ILE A 43 -23.26 -7.23 -4.96
CA ILE A 43 -22.05 -6.42 -4.77
C ILE A 43 -20.84 -7.16 -5.34
N VAL A 44 -19.97 -6.44 -6.03
CA VAL A 44 -18.81 -6.95 -6.76
C VAL A 44 -17.55 -6.23 -6.28
N PHE A 45 -16.55 -6.99 -5.85
CA PHE A 45 -15.26 -6.50 -5.37
C PHE A 45 -14.15 -6.86 -6.37
N PRO A 46 -13.36 -5.89 -6.85
CA PRO A 46 -12.21 -6.16 -7.71
C PRO A 46 -11.06 -6.78 -6.93
N MET A 47 -10.45 -7.82 -7.48
CA MET A 47 -9.23 -8.47 -6.97
C MET A 47 -8.04 -8.03 -7.81
N GLN A 48 -6.93 -7.71 -7.15
CA GLN A 48 -5.75 -7.10 -7.76
C GLN A 48 -4.50 -8.00 -7.63
N ASP A 49 -3.59 -7.90 -8.60
CA ASP A 49 -2.22 -8.43 -8.51
C ASP A 49 -1.26 -7.46 -7.78
N ALA A 50 0.02 -7.82 -7.71
CA ALA A 50 1.05 -7.02 -7.04
C ALA A 50 1.24 -5.64 -7.72
N GLU A 51 1.03 -5.57 -9.03
CA GLU A 51 1.12 -4.37 -9.86
C GLU A 51 -0.17 -3.53 -9.83
N ARG A 52 -1.16 -3.90 -9.00
CA ARG A 52 -2.46 -3.22 -8.84
C ARG A 52 -3.38 -3.33 -10.06
N ASN A 53 -3.12 -4.27 -10.98
CA ASN A 53 -4.05 -4.56 -12.07
C ASN A 53 -5.22 -5.39 -11.54
N ILE A 54 -6.43 -5.08 -12.01
CA ILE A 54 -7.62 -5.89 -11.71
C ILE A 54 -7.55 -7.20 -12.50
N ILE A 55 -7.40 -8.32 -11.81
CA ILE A 55 -7.26 -9.67 -12.40
C ILE A 55 -8.50 -10.56 -12.16
N GLY A 56 -9.45 -10.09 -11.36
CA GLY A 56 -10.67 -10.83 -11.09
C GLY A 56 -11.71 -10.02 -10.33
N HIS A 57 -12.92 -10.57 -10.24
CA HIS A 57 -14.04 -9.95 -9.56
C HIS A 57 -14.76 -10.97 -8.67
N ARG A 58 -14.88 -10.65 -7.39
CA ARG A 58 -15.61 -11.43 -6.40
C ARG A 58 -17.01 -10.86 -6.26
N ARG A 59 -18.02 -11.69 -6.50
CA ARG A 59 -19.43 -11.32 -6.46
C ARG A 59 -20.09 -11.87 -5.18
N ARG A 60 -20.91 -11.07 -4.51
CA ARG A 60 -21.74 -11.49 -3.38
C ARG A 60 -23.20 -11.17 -3.66
N LEU A 61 -24.02 -12.22 -3.74
CA LEU A 61 -25.46 -12.09 -3.95
C LEU A 61 -26.14 -11.52 -2.69
N PRO A 62 -27.32 -10.89 -2.84
CA PRO A 62 -28.09 -10.37 -1.70
C PRO A 62 -28.30 -11.41 -0.60
N PHE A 63 -28.54 -12.67 -0.94
CA PHE A 63 -28.74 -13.76 0.03
C PHE A 63 -27.45 -14.35 0.61
N GLY A 64 -26.29 -13.72 0.38
CA GLY A 64 -25.02 -14.07 1.02
C GLY A 64 -24.15 -15.07 0.26
N GLN A 65 -24.64 -15.67 -0.82
CA GLN A 65 -23.84 -16.55 -1.67
C GLN A 65 -22.66 -15.78 -2.32
N LYS A 66 -21.47 -16.37 -2.22
CA LYS A 66 -20.23 -15.86 -2.80
C LYS A 66 -19.98 -16.57 -4.14
N LEU A 67 -19.76 -15.81 -5.21
CA LEU A 67 -19.50 -16.30 -6.57
C LEU A 67 -18.26 -15.59 -7.15
N SER A 68 -17.61 -16.20 -8.13
CA SER A 68 -16.59 -15.55 -8.96
C SER A 68 -17.12 -15.33 -10.37
N ILE A 69 -16.82 -14.19 -10.97
CA ILE A 69 -17.14 -13.95 -12.38
C ILE A 69 -16.23 -14.84 -13.25
N LYS A 70 -16.78 -15.47 -14.30
CA LYS A 70 -16.04 -16.35 -15.21
C LYS A 70 -14.79 -15.64 -15.76
N GLY A 71 -13.64 -16.29 -15.67
CA GLY A 71 -12.34 -15.74 -16.09
C GLY A 71 -11.59 -14.96 -15.00
N SER A 72 -12.19 -14.77 -13.81
CA SER A 72 -11.51 -14.13 -12.69
C SER A 72 -10.39 -15.01 -12.13
N LYS A 73 -9.23 -14.40 -11.87
CA LYS A 73 -8.17 -14.97 -11.05
C LYS A 73 -8.31 -14.47 -9.61
N ASN A 74 -7.77 -15.25 -8.68
CA ASN A 74 -7.70 -14.84 -7.28
C ASN A 74 -6.56 -13.81 -7.11
N GLY A 75 -6.87 -12.72 -6.43
CA GLY A 75 -5.94 -11.65 -6.08
C GLY A 75 -6.37 -11.00 -4.77
N LEU A 76 -5.64 -9.98 -4.33
CA LEU A 76 -5.90 -9.27 -3.09
C LEU A 76 -6.99 -8.20 -3.28
N PHE A 77 -7.78 -7.95 -2.24
CA PHE A 77 -8.64 -6.77 -2.15
C PHE A 77 -7.82 -5.65 -1.52
N VAL A 78 -7.32 -4.74 -2.34
CA VAL A 78 -6.41 -3.68 -1.86
C VAL A 78 -7.09 -2.33 -2.09
N PRO A 79 -7.38 -1.56 -1.02
CA PRO A 79 -8.12 -0.30 -1.14
C PRO A 79 -7.33 0.78 -1.89
N THR A 80 -8.03 1.84 -2.27
CA THR A 80 -7.47 3.11 -2.73
C THR A 80 -7.35 4.10 -1.56
N GLY A 81 -6.49 5.10 -1.74
CA GLY A 81 -6.24 6.15 -0.75
C GLY A 81 -4.86 6.05 -0.08
N PRO A 82 -4.44 7.10 0.64
CA PRO A 82 -3.20 7.11 1.39
C PRO A 82 -3.32 6.18 2.61
N HIS A 83 -2.28 5.41 2.87
CA HIS A 83 -2.17 4.57 4.06
C HIS A 83 -0.75 4.68 4.61
N ASP A 84 -0.64 4.92 5.91
CA ASP A 84 0.58 4.61 6.63
C ASP A 84 0.60 3.09 6.86
N TYR A 85 1.70 2.47 6.46
CA TYR A 85 1.86 1.02 6.48
C TYR A 85 2.70 0.56 7.67
N GLU A 86 2.88 1.39 8.72
CA GLU A 86 3.55 0.95 9.94
C GLU A 86 2.91 -0.33 10.51
N ARG A 87 1.57 -0.34 10.62
CA ARG A 87 0.76 -1.53 10.92
C ARG A 87 -0.22 -1.77 9.78
N LEU A 88 -0.40 -3.03 9.37
CA LEU A 88 -1.36 -3.44 8.35
C LEU A 88 -2.28 -4.54 8.88
N TYR A 89 -3.58 -4.40 8.63
CA TYR A 89 -4.56 -5.44 8.93
C TYR A 89 -4.85 -6.29 7.70
N ILE A 90 -4.87 -7.62 7.86
CA ILE A 90 -5.19 -8.56 6.78
C ILE A 90 -6.42 -9.36 7.18
N ALA A 91 -7.51 -9.21 6.44
CA ALA A 91 -8.75 -9.95 6.64
C ALA A 91 -8.93 -11.07 5.61
N GLU A 92 -9.71 -12.10 5.94
CA GLU A 92 -9.95 -13.25 5.05
C GLU A 92 -10.82 -12.96 3.82
N GLY A 93 -11.52 -11.83 3.82
CA GLY A 93 -12.48 -11.50 2.78
C GLY A 93 -12.72 -9.99 2.63
N PRO A 94 -13.42 -9.60 1.55
CA PRO A 94 -13.59 -8.19 1.22
C PRO A 94 -14.54 -7.48 2.18
N THR A 95 -15.50 -8.19 2.78
CA THR A 95 -16.47 -7.58 3.72
C THR A 95 -15.84 -7.26 5.07
N ASP A 96 -14.93 -8.10 5.55
CA ASP A 96 -14.22 -7.88 6.80
C ASP A 96 -13.11 -6.85 6.61
N THR A 97 -12.53 -6.79 5.40
CA THR A 97 -11.66 -5.68 4.98
C THR A 97 -12.43 -4.36 4.99
N ALA A 98 -13.66 -4.33 4.49
CA ALA A 98 -14.52 -3.14 4.56
C ALA A 98 -14.85 -2.75 6.02
N ALA A 99 -15.02 -3.71 6.92
CA ALA A 99 -15.20 -3.45 8.34
C ALA A 99 -13.98 -2.76 8.96
N LEU A 100 -12.77 -3.25 8.69
CA LEU A 100 -11.51 -2.60 9.12
C LEU A 100 -11.38 -1.17 8.58
N LEU A 101 -11.67 -0.98 7.29
CA LEU A 101 -11.63 0.34 6.66
C LEU A 101 -12.69 1.29 7.23
N SER A 102 -13.83 0.77 7.69
CA SER A 102 -14.85 1.57 8.38
C SER A 102 -14.38 2.10 9.74
N MET A 103 -13.38 1.42 10.33
CA MET A 103 -12.69 1.84 11.55
C MET A 103 -11.47 2.73 11.25
N ASP A 104 -11.28 3.13 9.98
CA ASP A 104 -10.13 3.87 9.45
C ASP A 104 -8.78 3.15 9.61
N LEU A 105 -8.80 1.81 9.66
CA LEU A 105 -7.60 1.00 9.77
C LEU A 105 -7.02 0.67 8.39
N PRO A 106 -5.69 0.76 8.20
CA PRO A 106 -5.04 0.31 6.98
C PRO A 106 -5.22 -1.20 6.82
N ALA A 107 -5.96 -1.62 5.79
CA ALA A 107 -6.32 -3.02 5.62
C ALA A 107 -6.25 -3.51 4.17
N ILE A 108 -5.94 -4.80 4.00
CA ILE A 108 -6.13 -5.55 2.76
C ILE A 108 -6.92 -6.83 3.03
N GLY A 109 -7.56 -7.34 1.98
CA GLY A 109 -8.33 -8.58 2.04
C GLY A 109 -7.74 -9.70 1.21
N LEU A 110 -7.82 -10.91 1.72
CA LEU A 110 -7.58 -12.13 0.96
C LEU A 110 -8.85 -12.55 0.19
N PRO A 111 -8.71 -13.29 -0.92
CA PRO A 111 -9.86 -13.82 -1.67
C PRO A 111 -10.57 -14.99 -0.99
N GLY A 112 -10.01 -15.48 0.12
CA GLY A 112 -10.51 -16.55 0.97
C GLY A 112 -9.38 -17.11 1.84
N THR A 113 -9.76 -17.92 2.82
CA THR A 113 -8.88 -18.55 3.80
C THR A 113 -7.66 -19.23 3.16
N GLY A 114 -6.46 -18.78 3.52
CA GLY A 114 -5.19 -19.35 3.07
C GLY A 114 -4.88 -19.19 1.57
N GLN A 115 -5.58 -18.30 0.86
CA GLN A 115 -5.33 -18.02 -0.56
C GLN A 115 -4.50 -16.74 -0.74
N CYS A 116 -3.73 -16.68 -1.83
CA CYS A 116 -2.90 -15.51 -2.18
C CYS A 116 -1.93 -15.06 -1.07
N ILE A 117 -1.45 -16.02 -0.25
CA ILE A 117 -0.48 -15.76 0.82
C ILE A 117 0.80 -15.13 0.25
N ASP A 118 1.35 -15.69 -0.83
CA ASP A 118 2.57 -15.15 -1.46
C ASP A 118 2.39 -13.71 -1.94
N SER A 119 1.22 -13.37 -2.46
CA SER A 119 0.88 -12.01 -2.88
C SER A 119 0.77 -11.06 -1.68
N ALA A 120 0.19 -11.52 -0.57
CA ALA A 120 0.13 -10.74 0.66
C ALA A 120 1.53 -10.50 1.26
N VAL A 121 2.38 -11.54 1.30
CA VAL A 121 3.77 -11.42 1.75
C VAL A 121 4.57 -10.47 0.86
N SER A 122 4.42 -10.57 -0.46
CA SER A 122 5.06 -9.63 -1.40
C SER A 122 4.60 -8.19 -1.17
N PHE A 123 3.29 -7.98 -0.93
CA PHE A 123 2.74 -6.67 -0.63
C PHE A 123 3.35 -6.08 0.65
N VAL A 124 3.40 -6.87 1.73
CA VAL A 124 4.01 -6.49 3.02
C VAL A 124 5.48 -6.09 2.83
N ARG A 125 6.27 -6.91 2.10
CA ARG A 125 7.69 -6.64 1.84
C ARG A 125 7.90 -5.35 1.04
N GLN A 126 7.17 -5.18 -0.06
CA GLN A 126 7.35 -4.03 -0.94
C GLN A 126 6.96 -2.70 -0.29
N ARG A 127 6.02 -2.74 0.68
CA ARG A 127 5.56 -1.56 1.41
C ARG A 127 6.31 -1.30 2.72
N GLY A 128 7.23 -2.18 3.10
CA GLY A 128 8.03 -2.03 4.33
C GLY A 128 7.18 -2.06 5.60
N VAL A 129 6.11 -2.86 5.60
CA VAL A 129 5.19 -2.99 6.74
C VAL A 129 5.94 -3.57 7.94
N ARG A 130 5.84 -2.93 9.11
CA ARG A 130 6.56 -3.37 10.33
C ARG A 130 5.77 -4.37 11.15
N GLU A 131 4.44 -4.23 11.16
CA GLU A 131 3.55 -5.10 11.90
C GLU A 131 2.32 -5.48 11.08
N VAL A 132 1.97 -6.76 11.12
CA VAL A 132 0.75 -7.29 10.51
C VAL A 132 -0.17 -7.86 11.58
N VAL A 133 -1.43 -7.44 11.57
CA VAL A 133 -2.50 -8.04 12.37
C VAL A 133 -3.41 -8.83 11.44
N ILE A 134 -3.35 -10.15 11.54
CA ILE A 134 -4.21 -11.05 10.78
C ILE A 134 -5.54 -11.16 11.53
N VAL A 135 -6.63 -10.75 10.89
CA VAL A 135 -7.98 -10.87 11.45
C VAL A 135 -8.64 -12.12 10.87
N SER A 136 -8.74 -13.15 11.71
CA SER A 136 -9.26 -14.48 11.37
C SER A 136 -10.73 -14.60 11.67
N ASP A 137 -11.46 -15.38 10.88
CA ASP A 137 -12.79 -15.87 11.27
C ASP A 137 -12.64 -16.84 12.45
N ARG A 138 -13.64 -16.88 13.35
CA ARG A 138 -13.70 -17.76 14.53
C ARG A 138 -14.15 -19.17 14.16
N ASP A 139 -13.45 -19.80 13.23
CA ASP A 139 -13.67 -21.20 12.85
C ASP A 139 -12.35 -21.93 12.54
N ASP A 140 -12.41 -23.25 12.36
CA ASP A 140 -11.21 -24.07 12.14
C ASP A 140 -10.49 -23.71 10.83
N ALA A 141 -11.24 -23.29 9.81
CA ALA A 141 -10.66 -22.89 8.55
C ALA A 141 -9.90 -21.57 8.72
N GLY A 142 -10.53 -20.56 9.31
CA GLY A 142 -9.92 -19.26 9.56
C GLY A 142 -8.64 -19.36 10.37
N ARG A 143 -8.69 -20.08 11.50
CA ARG A 143 -7.50 -20.34 12.33
C ARG A 143 -6.36 -21.00 11.55
N LEU A 144 -6.67 -21.96 10.68
CA LEU A 144 -5.67 -22.62 9.82
C LEU A 144 -5.11 -21.66 8.77
N GLY A 145 -5.95 -20.81 8.17
CA GLY A 145 -5.55 -19.79 7.20
C GLY A 145 -4.64 -18.74 7.83
N ALA A 146 -5.01 -18.24 9.01
CA ALA A 146 -4.23 -17.28 9.78
C ALA A 146 -2.88 -17.85 10.21
N LYS A 147 -2.85 -19.13 10.66
CA LYS A 147 -1.60 -19.82 10.99
C LYS A 147 -0.65 -19.88 9.79
N LYS A 148 -1.13 -20.29 8.61
CA LYS A 148 -0.32 -20.37 7.39
C LYS A 148 0.21 -19.00 6.95
N LEU A 149 -0.62 -17.96 7.02
CA LEU A 149 -0.20 -16.61 6.70
C LEU A 149 0.84 -16.10 7.70
N ALA A 150 0.66 -16.37 9.00
CA ALA A 150 1.62 -15.99 10.02
C ALA A 150 2.98 -16.68 9.82
N GLU A 151 2.99 -17.97 9.50
CA GLU A 151 4.22 -18.72 9.15
C GLU A 151 4.90 -18.13 7.90
N ALA A 152 4.14 -17.73 6.88
CA ALA A 152 4.70 -17.13 5.67
C ALA A 152 5.24 -15.70 5.87
N LEU A 153 4.77 -15.00 6.90
CA LEU A 153 5.23 -13.65 7.29
C LEU A 153 6.35 -13.70 8.33
N GLU A 154 6.73 -14.89 8.81
CA GLU A 154 7.86 -15.09 9.71
C GLU A 154 9.16 -14.60 9.05
N GLY A 155 9.97 -13.86 9.81
CA GLY A 155 11.18 -13.20 9.31
C GLY A 155 10.93 -11.98 8.39
N VAL A 156 9.68 -11.60 8.13
CA VAL A 156 9.34 -10.42 7.31
C VAL A 156 8.95 -9.22 8.16
N CYS A 157 8.06 -9.41 9.14
CA CYS A 157 7.52 -8.36 9.99
C CYS A 157 7.00 -8.96 11.31
N SER A 158 6.65 -8.13 12.30
CA SER A 158 5.96 -8.61 13.52
C SER A 158 4.56 -9.08 13.15
N VAL A 159 4.12 -10.25 13.63
CA VAL A 159 2.79 -10.79 13.29
C VAL A 159 1.97 -11.06 14.54
N ARG A 160 0.71 -10.61 14.51
CA ARG A 160 -0.34 -10.96 15.46
C ARG A 160 -1.53 -11.58 14.74
N VAL A 161 -2.27 -12.41 15.45
CA VAL A 161 -3.55 -12.97 15.01
C VAL A 161 -4.62 -12.52 15.99
N CYS A 162 -5.59 -11.78 15.47
CA CYS A 162 -6.82 -11.38 16.13
C CYS A 162 -7.92 -12.36 15.74
N GLU A 163 -8.59 -12.95 16.72
CA GLU A 163 -9.81 -13.74 16.53
C GLU A 163 -10.95 -13.04 17.27
N PRO A 164 -12.12 -12.80 16.64
CA PRO A 164 -13.25 -12.16 17.31
C PRO A 164 -13.68 -12.91 18.59
N PRO A 165 -14.03 -12.19 19.68
CA PRO A 165 -14.52 -12.80 20.91
C PRO A 165 -15.86 -13.49 20.71
N GLU A 166 -16.19 -14.40 21.62
CA GLU A 166 -17.46 -15.11 21.61
C GLU A 166 -18.58 -14.10 21.94
N PRO A 167 -19.73 -14.10 21.23
CA PRO A 167 -20.22 -15.09 20.28
C PRO A 167 -19.98 -14.75 18.79
N HIS A 168 -19.10 -13.80 18.48
CA HIS A 168 -18.94 -13.28 17.12
C HIS A 168 -18.18 -14.27 16.22
N LYS A 169 -18.71 -14.46 15.01
CA LYS A 169 -18.12 -15.37 14.02
C LYS A 169 -16.99 -14.71 13.23
N ASP A 170 -17.23 -13.51 12.72
CA ASP A 170 -16.29 -12.74 11.90
C ASP A 170 -16.21 -11.29 12.42
N LEU A 171 -15.23 -10.52 11.94
CA LEU A 171 -15.04 -9.14 12.38
C LEU A 171 -16.28 -8.28 12.07
N ARG A 172 -16.91 -8.48 10.91
CA ARG A 172 -18.11 -7.73 10.54
C ARG A 172 -19.25 -7.97 11.55
N ASP A 173 -19.44 -9.21 11.99
CA ASP A 173 -20.45 -9.57 12.99
C ASP A 173 -20.11 -8.97 14.37
N TRP A 174 -18.84 -8.82 14.71
CA TRP A 174 -18.39 -8.12 15.93
C TRP A 174 -18.64 -6.61 15.85
N LEU A 175 -18.17 -5.96 14.79
CA LEU A 175 -18.36 -4.52 14.57
C LEU A 175 -19.85 -4.12 14.55
N ARG A 176 -20.71 -4.99 14.00
CA ARG A 176 -22.16 -4.76 13.99
C ARG A 176 -22.77 -4.79 15.40
N ALA A 177 -22.28 -5.67 16.26
CA ALA A 177 -22.73 -5.76 17.65
C ALA A 177 -22.15 -4.62 18.51
N GLU A 178 -20.93 -4.19 18.19
CA GLU A 178 -20.19 -3.14 18.90
C GLU A 178 -19.76 -2.02 17.94
N PRO A 179 -20.64 -1.06 17.61
CA PRO A 179 -20.33 0.02 16.66
C PRO A 179 -19.19 0.96 17.10
N LEU A 180 -18.79 0.89 18.37
CA LEU A 180 -17.70 1.67 18.93
C LEU A 180 -16.35 0.93 18.89
N LEU A 181 -16.29 -0.29 18.37
CA LEU A 181 -15.06 -1.07 18.21
C LEU A 181 -13.96 -0.21 17.56
N ARG A 182 -12.76 -0.23 18.16
CA ARG A 182 -11.56 0.51 17.74
C ARG A 182 -10.38 -0.44 17.59
N GLU A 183 -9.29 0.10 17.06
CA GLU A 183 -8.01 -0.60 16.91
C GLU A 183 -7.56 -1.32 18.18
N HIS A 184 -7.67 -0.64 19.32
CA HIS A 184 -7.23 -1.15 20.62
C HIS A 184 -7.92 -2.48 20.97
N ASP A 185 -9.22 -2.60 20.73
CA ASP A 185 -9.99 -3.81 21.03
C ASP A 185 -9.49 -5.01 20.21
N LEU A 186 -9.12 -4.79 18.93
CA LEU A 186 -8.51 -5.84 18.10
C LEU A 186 -7.16 -6.26 18.64
N ILE A 187 -6.36 -5.31 19.13
CA ILE A 187 -5.04 -5.60 19.71
C ILE A 187 -5.18 -6.37 21.03
N GLU A 188 -6.16 -6.03 21.87
CA GLU A 188 -6.42 -6.77 23.12
C GLU A 188 -6.89 -8.21 22.87
N HIS A 189 -7.63 -8.44 21.78
CA HIS A 189 -8.08 -9.77 21.35
C HIS A 189 -7.10 -10.47 20.40
N SER A 190 -5.90 -9.91 20.24
CA SER A 190 -4.81 -10.54 19.50
C SER A 190 -3.93 -11.37 20.41
N ASN A 191 -3.31 -12.40 19.86
CA ASN A 191 -2.21 -13.06 20.55
C ASN A 191 -1.00 -12.12 20.75
N GLU A 192 -0.09 -12.52 21.65
CA GLU A 192 1.21 -11.87 21.76
C GLU A 192 1.91 -11.88 20.39
N PRO A 193 2.63 -10.80 20.04
CA PRO A 193 3.27 -10.70 18.75
C PRO A 193 4.30 -11.82 18.63
N LYS A 194 4.15 -12.62 17.59
CA LYS A 194 5.26 -13.45 17.12
C LYS A 194 6.25 -12.49 16.50
N SER A 195 7.13 -11.97 17.36
CA SER A 195 8.24 -11.14 16.95
C SER A 195 9.09 -11.95 15.98
N SER A 196 9.19 -11.47 14.75
CA SER A 196 10.24 -11.89 13.82
C SER A 196 11.56 -11.19 14.12
N ALA A 197 11.74 -10.68 15.35
CA ALA A 197 13.09 -10.55 15.86
C ALA A 197 13.70 -11.94 15.75
N VAL A 198 14.51 -12.13 14.71
CA VAL A 198 15.70 -12.96 14.79
C VAL A 198 16.18 -12.76 16.22
N GLU A 199 16.16 -13.80 17.04
CA GLU A 199 16.93 -13.77 18.28
C GLU A 199 18.33 -13.42 17.82
N ILE A 200 18.68 -12.15 17.92
CA ILE A 200 20.02 -11.75 17.62
C ILE A 200 20.75 -12.28 18.82
N GLY A 201 21.37 -13.45 18.64
CA GLY A 201 22.04 -14.15 19.72
C GLY A 201 22.90 -13.14 20.49
N ASP A 202 23.00 -13.32 21.80
CA ASP A 202 23.81 -12.48 22.68
C ASP A 202 25.32 -12.47 22.30
N ASP A 203 25.70 -13.14 21.21
CA ASP A 203 27.02 -13.17 20.60
C ASP A 203 27.31 -11.92 19.73
N TRP A 204 26.71 -10.78 20.09
CA TRP A 204 27.20 -9.50 19.61
C TRP A 204 28.58 -9.25 20.24
N PRO A 205 29.57 -8.79 19.47
CA PRO A 205 30.79 -8.29 20.06
C PRO A 205 30.43 -7.18 21.06
N GLU A 206 31.23 -7.06 22.13
CA GLU A 206 31.11 -5.99 23.10
C GLU A 206 30.92 -4.65 22.36
N ILE A 207 29.89 -3.89 22.73
CA ILE A 207 29.59 -2.60 22.10
C ILE A 207 30.84 -1.74 22.25
N ILE A 208 31.53 -1.53 21.15
CA ILE A 208 32.65 -0.61 21.09
C ILE A 208 32.03 0.77 21.18
N ASP A 209 32.35 1.50 22.24
CA ASP A 209 31.98 2.91 22.37
C ASP A 209 32.73 3.71 21.29
N VAL A 210 32.06 3.94 20.16
CA VAL A 210 32.60 4.73 19.05
C VAL A 210 32.49 6.21 19.43
N ALA A 211 33.48 6.64 20.22
CA ALA A 211 33.84 8.00 20.59
C ALA A 211 32.96 8.70 21.66
N THR A 212 33.56 8.87 22.85
CA THR A 212 33.17 9.84 23.88
C THR A 212 33.75 11.23 23.65
N ASP A 213 34.61 11.39 22.63
CA ASP A 213 35.22 12.66 22.30
C ASP A 213 34.24 13.57 21.54
N PRO A 214 34.22 14.88 21.84
CA PRO A 214 33.39 15.83 21.11
C PRO A 214 33.79 15.86 19.65
N VAL A 215 32.87 15.49 18.77
CA VAL A 215 33.02 15.62 17.32
C VAL A 215 32.82 17.06 16.87
N PRO A 216 33.53 17.51 15.82
CA PRO A 216 33.32 18.85 15.26
C PRO A 216 31.89 18.99 14.72
N ALA A 217 31.39 20.23 14.72
CA ALA A 217 30.11 20.54 14.08
C ALA A 217 30.17 20.23 12.59
N PHE A 218 29.01 19.92 12.00
CA PHE A 218 28.91 19.66 10.57
C PHE A 218 29.32 20.91 9.76
N PRO A 219 30.23 20.78 8.78
CA PRO A 219 30.76 21.91 8.03
C PRO A 219 29.78 22.35 6.94
N LEU A 220 28.83 23.24 7.27
CA LEU A 220 27.87 23.79 6.29
C LEU A 220 28.56 24.56 5.15
N ASP A 221 29.71 25.15 5.43
CA ASP A 221 30.55 25.88 4.48
C ASP A 221 31.23 24.98 3.44
N ALA A 222 31.29 23.66 3.69
CA ALA A 222 31.74 22.67 2.71
C ALA A 222 30.68 22.35 1.65
N LEU A 223 29.41 22.73 1.87
CA LEU A 223 28.33 22.55 0.90
C LEU A 223 28.35 23.65 -0.17
N ALA A 224 27.68 23.39 -1.29
CA ALA A 224 27.39 24.46 -2.25
C ALA A 224 26.61 25.58 -1.53
N PRO A 225 26.90 26.88 -1.77
CA PRO A 225 26.32 27.98 -1.00
C PRO A 225 24.79 27.91 -0.88
N VAL A 226 24.10 27.62 -1.98
CA VAL A 226 22.63 27.47 -2.00
C VAL A 226 22.14 26.38 -1.04
N LEU A 227 22.86 25.28 -0.92
CA LEU A 227 22.50 24.18 -0.03
C LEU A 227 22.88 24.48 1.42
N GLY A 228 24.06 25.08 1.64
CA GLY A 228 24.54 25.49 2.96
C GLY A 228 23.58 26.51 3.60
N ASP A 229 23.30 27.61 2.89
CA ASP A 229 22.41 28.68 3.36
C ASP A 229 21.00 28.15 3.65
N TYR A 230 20.49 27.25 2.81
CA TYR A 230 19.16 26.67 3.01
C TYR A 230 19.12 25.70 4.19
N ALA A 231 20.15 24.86 4.35
CA ALA A 231 20.25 23.95 5.48
C ALA A 231 20.36 24.70 6.81
N GLU A 232 21.14 25.79 6.86
CA GLU A 232 21.23 26.70 8.00
C GLU A 232 19.86 27.30 8.33
N ALA A 233 19.19 27.90 7.34
CA ALA A 233 17.88 28.53 7.55
C ALA A 233 16.82 27.52 8.05
N VAL A 234 16.82 26.29 7.53
CA VAL A 234 15.91 25.23 7.98
C VAL A 234 16.24 24.79 9.41
N ALA A 235 17.51 24.62 9.73
CA ALA A 235 17.95 24.24 11.07
C ALA A 235 17.57 25.30 12.10
N GLU A 236 17.81 26.58 11.81
CA GLU A 236 17.42 27.70 12.67
C GLU A 236 15.90 27.80 12.81
N SER A 237 15.14 27.67 11.71
CA SER A 237 13.68 27.78 11.76
C SER A 237 13.03 26.66 12.56
N LEU A 238 13.53 25.42 12.41
CA LEU A 238 12.98 24.24 13.07
C LEU A 238 13.66 23.90 14.40
N GLN A 239 14.71 24.63 14.77
CA GLN A 239 15.52 24.38 15.98
C GLN A 239 16.01 22.92 16.04
N VAL A 240 16.63 22.47 14.95
CA VAL A 240 17.23 21.14 14.81
C VAL A 240 18.75 21.26 14.56
N PRO A 241 19.54 20.20 14.81
CA PRO A 241 20.96 20.17 14.44
C PRO A 241 21.19 20.45 12.94
N HIS A 242 22.28 21.15 12.60
CA HIS A 242 22.64 21.55 11.22
C HIS A 242 22.92 20.37 10.28
N ASP A 243 23.45 19.28 10.82
CA ASP A 243 23.76 18.05 10.07
C ASP A 243 22.50 17.43 9.45
N MET A 244 21.36 17.54 10.11
CA MET A 244 20.11 16.92 9.67
C MET A 244 19.59 17.49 8.33
N PRO A 245 19.30 18.80 8.19
CA PRO A 245 18.92 19.34 6.88
C PRO A 245 20.04 19.24 5.87
N ALA A 246 21.32 19.37 6.27
CA ALA A 246 22.46 19.21 5.37
C ALA A 246 22.51 17.82 4.72
N LEU A 247 22.43 16.76 5.53
CA LEU A 247 22.45 15.36 5.08
C LEU A 247 21.23 15.03 4.21
N LEU A 248 20.03 15.47 4.59
CA LEU A 248 18.83 15.27 3.78
C LEU A 248 18.90 16.05 2.46
N GLY A 249 19.49 17.24 2.48
CA GLY A 249 19.76 18.04 1.29
C GLY A 249 20.73 17.35 0.32
N LEU A 250 21.81 16.77 0.83
CA LEU A 250 22.74 15.95 0.05
C LEU A 250 22.06 14.73 -0.58
N ALA A 251 21.17 14.05 0.16
CA ALA A 251 20.41 12.92 -0.38
C ALA A 251 19.51 13.34 -1.56
N ILE A 252 18.85 14.50 -1.47
CA ILE A 252 17.99 15.03 -2.53
C ILE A 252 18.82 15.49 -3.73
N GLY A 253 19.98 16.12 -3.49
CA GLY A 253 20.93 16.48 -4.54
C GLY A 253 21.47 15.24 -5.27
N SER A 254 21.87 14.21 -4.52
CA SER A 254 22.28 12.91 -5.06
C SER A 254 21.17 12.29 -5.91
N PHE A 255 19.92 12.25 -5.42
CA PHE A 255 18.78 11.78 -6.21
C PHE A 255 18.67 12.51 -7.55
N ALA A 256 18.78 13.83 -7.56
CA ALA A 256 18.67 14.64 -8.78
C ALA A 256 19.85 14.40 -9.76
N LEU A 257 21.03 14.08 -9.26
CA LEU A 257 22.26 13.90 -10.05
C LEU A 257 22.53 12.45 -10.46
N SER A 258 21.95 11.48 -9.76
CA SER A 258 22.23 10.03 -9.88
C SER A 258 22.21 9.46 -11.31
N THR A 259 21.40 10.03 -12.21
CA THR A 259 21.24 9.58 -13.60
C THR A 259 21.96 10.46 -14.61
N ARG A 260 22.67 11.48 -14.14
CA ARG A 260 23.26 12.55 -14.96
C ARG A 260 24.77 12.63 -14.81
N VAL A 261 25.31 12.17 -13.69
CA VAL A 261 26.72 12.33 -13.32
C VAL A 261 27.26 11.03 -12.73
N ASP A 262 28.36 10.54 -13.32
CA ASP A 262 29.23 9.57 -12.68
C ASP A 262 30.39 10.30 -11.99
N LEU A 263 30.73 9.86 -10.79
CA LEU A 263 31.88 10.34 -10.03
C LEU A 263 33.09 9.49 -10.38
N ARG A 264 34.26 10.13 -10.37
CA ARG A 264 35.55 9.45 -10.54
C ARG A 264 36.47 9.77 -9.35
N PRO A 265 36.35 9.02 -8.23
CA PRO A 265 37.19 9.24 -7.05
C PRO A 265 38.67 8.99 -7.33
N GLU A 266 38.98 7.94 -8.11
CA GLU A 266 40.32 7.57 -8.55
C GLU A 266 40.40 7.48 -10.08
N PRO A 267 41.57 7.65 -10.72
CA PRO A 267 41.69 7.71 -12.19
C PRO A 267 41.04 6.55 -12.97
N ASP A 268 40.95 5.36 -12.37
CA ASP A 268 40.43 4.12 -12.94
C ASP A 268 39.11 3.62 -12.31
N TRP A 269 38.51 4.39 -11.38
CA TRP A 269 37.27 4.00 -10.70
C TRP A 269 36.15 5.02 -10.95
N TRP A 270 35.04 4.53 -11.49
CA TRP A 270 33.80 5.28 -11.66
C TRP A 270 32.69 4.71 -10.79
N GLU A 271 31.87 5.60 -10.21
CA GLU A 271 30.67 5.23 -9.46
C GLU A 271 29.54 6.24 -9.66
N PRO A 272 28.27 5.80 -9.60
CA PRO A 272 27.14 6.72 -9.66
C PRO A 272 27.09 7.60 -8.42
N CYS A 273 26.58 8.83 -8.57
CA CYS A 273 26.42 9.78 -7.46
C CYS A 273 25.22 9.42 -6.55
N ASN A 274 25.22 8.21 -5.95
CA ASN A 274 24.16 7.69 -5.09
C ASN A 274 24.59 7.73 -3.62
N LEU A 275 23.94 8.59 -2.84
CA LEU A 275 24.15 8.71 -1.39
C LEU A 275 22.99 8.08 -0.63
N TRP A 276 23.34 7.25 0.35
CA TRP A 276 22.40 6.66 1.29
C TRP A 276 22.60 7.32 2.65
N VAL A 277 21.56 8.02 3.12
CA VAL A 277 21.62 8.83 4.34
C VAL A 277 20.66 8.28 5.38
N CYS A 278 21.14 8.09 6.61
CA CYS A 278 20.32 7.74 7.77
C CYS A 278 20.44 8.83 8.84
N CYS A 279 19.34 9.53 9.12
CA CYS A 279 19.27 10.50 10.21
C CYS A 279 18.83 9.81 11.51
N LEU A 280 19.75 9.69 12.46
CA LEU A 280 19.50 9.08 13.77
C LEU A 280 19.10 10.14 14.80
N MET A 281 17.81 10.21 15.12
CA MET A 281 17.28 11.09 16.17
C MET A 281 16.18 10.38 16.95
N ARG A 282 15.89 10.86 18.17
CA ARG A 282 14.76 10.39 18.99
C ARG A 282 13.42 10.59 18.25
N PRO A 283 12.36 9.85 18.61
CA PRO A 283 11.01 10.15 18.14
C PRO A 283 10.61 11.61 18.45
N ALA A 284 9.70 12.19 17.66
CA ALA A 284 9.25 13.59 17.77
C ALA A 284 10.31 14.69 17.52
N GLU A 285 11.52 14.34 17.08
CA GLU A 285 12.60 15.29 16.74
C GLU A 285 12.48 15.90 15.33
N ARG A 286 11.26 16.23 14.89
CA ARG A 286 11.00 17.02 13.66
C ARG A 286 11.54 16.45 12.34
N LYS A 287 11.96 15.17 12.30
CA LYS A 287 12.41 14.43 11.09
C LYS A 287 11.54 14.66 9.86
N SER A 288 10.24 14.43 10.00
CA SER A 288 9.29 14.59 8.88
C SER A 288 9.13 16.06 8.46
N ALA A 289 9.28 17.01 9.38
CA ALA A 289 9.18 18.44 9.08
C ALA A 289 10.40 18.93 8.28
N VAL A 290 11.60 18.51 8.67
CA VAL A 290 12.84 18.84 7.94
C VAL A 290 12.82 18.21 6.56
N LEU A 291 12.50 16.92 6.45
CA LEU A 291 12.39 16.23 5.16
C LEU A 291 11.41 16.93 4.22
N ARG A 292 10.26 17.36 4.71
CA ARG A 292 9.26 18.09 3.92
C ARG A 292 9.81 19.40 3.35
N LEU A 293 10.59 20.16 4.11
CA LEU A 293 11.20 21.40 3.64
C LEU A 293 12.31 21.10 2.62
N MET A 294 13.24 20.21 2.96
CA MET A 294 14.35 19.86 2.06
C MET A 294 13.85 19.31 0.72
N ARG A 295 12.75 18.56 0.72
CA ARG A 295 12.12 17.97 -0.47
C ARG A 295 11.31 18.97 -1.31
N ALA A 296 10.93 20.12 -0.76
CA ALA A 296 10.03 21.06 -1.43
C ALA A 296 10.45 21.45 -2.88
N PRO A 297 11.75 21.69 -3.19
CA PRO A 297 12.17 22.00 -4.55
C PRO A 297 11.93 20.84 -5.54
N LEU A 298 12.10 19.60 -5.08
CA LEU A 298 11.83 18.41 -5.88
C LEU A 298 10.34 18.26 -6.15
N ASP A 299 9.51 18.45 -5.12
CA ASP A 299 8.05 18.36 -5.27
C ASP A 299 7.49 19.47 -6.18
N GLU A 300 8.06 20.67 -6.12
CA GLU A 300 7.73 21.77 -7.03
C GLU A 300 8.12 21.46 -8.47
N HIS A 301 9.34 20.95 -8.68
CA HIS A 301 9.78 20.53 -10.02
C HIS A 301 8.90 19.41 -10.58
N GLN A 302 8.60 18.40 -9.77
CA GLN A 302 7.72 17.30 -10.17
C GLN A 302 6.33 17.81 -10.54
N ARG A 303 5.76 18.75 -9.77
CA ARG A 303 4.47 19.37 -10.10
C ARG A 303 4.51 20.08 -11.45
N SER A 304 5.53 20.90 -11.68
CA SER A 304 5.70 21.63 -12.96
C SER A 304 5.82 20.69 -14.15
N VAL A 305 6.61 19.61 -14.02
CA VAL A 305 6.76 18.58 -15.05
C VAL A 305 5.42 17.89 -15.30
N ASN A 306 4.70 17.48 -14.25
CA ASN A 306 3.40 16.82 -14.36
C ASN A 306 2.37 17.71 -15.07
N GLU A 307 2.32 19.01 -14.74
CA GLU A 307 1.44 19.98 -15.39
C GLU A 307 1.79 20.11 -16.88
N SER A 308 3.07 20.21 -17.23
CA SER A 308 3.52 20.30 -18.63
C SER A 308 3.23 19.03 -19.46
N LEU A 309 3.21 17.87 -18.80
CA LEU A 309 2.98 16.58 -19.44
C LEU A 309 1.52 16.13 -19.38
N ALA A 310 0.63 16.88 -18.72
CA ALA A 310 -0.75 16.46 -18.47
C ALA A 310 -1.49 16.05 -19.76
N GLU A 311 -1.37 16.86 -20.82
CA GLU A 311 -2.01 16.55 -22.12
C GLU A 311 -1.41 15.30 -22.78
N GLN A 312 -0.08 15.12 -22.68
CA GLN A 312 0.59 13.96 -23.23
C GLN A 312 0.24 12.69 -22.46
N ILE A 313 0.14 12.77 -21.13
CA ILE A 313 -0.31 11.68 -20.26
C ILE A 313 -1.73 11.30 -20.64
N GLU A 314 -2.64 12.27 -20.78
CA GLU A 314 -4.03 11.99 -21.16
C GLU A 314 -4.11 11.34 -22.56
N LYS A 315 -3.36 11.86 -23.54
CA LYS A 315 -3.31 11.29 -24.89
C LYS A 315 -2.78 9.85 -24.86
N THR A 316 -1.72 9.61 -24.11
CA THR A 316 -1.10 8.29 -23.96
C THR A 316 -2.05 7.32 -23.27
N HIS A 317 -2.73 7.74 -22.19
CA HIS A 317 -3.76 6.94 -21.51
C HIS A 317 -4.93 6.58 -22.44
N ARG A 318 -5.40 7.53 -23.28
CA ARG A 318 -6.45 7.26 -24.28
C ARG A 318 -5.98 6.25 -25.33
N GLN A 319 -4.74 6.38 -25.81
CA GLN A 319 -4.14 5.44 -26.75
C GLN A 319 -3.96 4.06 -26.14
N GLU A 320 -3.44 3.97 -24.91
CA GLU A 320 -3.30 2.71 -24.18
C GLU A 320 -4.65 2.03 -24.00
N LYS A 321 -5.68 2.77 -23.56
CA LYS A 321 -7.03 2.24 -23.42
C LYS A 321 -7.61 1.73 -24.74
N ALA A 322 -7.38 2.44 -25.85
CA ALA A 322 -7.82 2.01 -27.17
C ALA A 322 -7.09 0.75 -27.65
N LEU A 323 -5.78 0.66 -27.39
CA LEU A 323 -4.95 -0.50 -27.72
C LEU A 323 -5.33 -1.72 -26.87
N ARG A 324 -5.52 -1.56 -25.55
CA ARG A 324 -6.05 -2.61 -24.67
C ARG A 324 -7.42 -3.12 -25.14
N ALA A 325 -8.35 -2.22 -25.46
CA ALA A 325 -9.66 -2.61 -25.98
C ALA A 325 -9.58 -3.34 -27.34
N ARG A 326 -8.59 -3.00 -28.18
CA ARG A 326 -8.32 -3.71 -29.44
C ARG A 326 -7.73 -5.10 -29.17
N LEU A 327 -6.78 -5.20 -28.25
CA LEU A 327 -6.20 -6.46 -27.80
C LEU A 327 -7.28 -7.40 -27.28
N ASP A 328 -8.15 -6.94 -26.38
CA ASP A 328 -9.26 -7.75 -25.85
C ASP A 328 -10.22 -8.24 -26.93
N ARG A 329 -10.50 -7.41 -27.95
CA ARG A 329 -11.32 -7.82 -29.10
C ARG A 329 -10.65 -8.90 -29.93
N MET A 330 -9.34 -8.76 -30.17
CA MET A 330 -8.56 -9.76 -30.91
C MET A 330 -8.49 -11.08 -30.14
N ILE A 331 -8.22 -11.04 -28.84
CA ILE A 331 -8.23 -12.22 -27.95
C ILE A 331 -9.59 -12.93 -28.00
N LYS A 332 -10.71 -12.19 -27.89
CA LYS A 332 -12.05 -12.77 -27.99
C LYS A 332 -12.34 -13.37 -29.36
N LYS A 333 -11.85 -12.74 -30.44
CA LYS A 333 -12.04 -13.24 -31.81
C LYS A 333 -11.30 -14.57 -32.02
N VAL A 334 -10.05 -14.67 -31.55
CA VAL A 334 -9.28 -15.92 -31.57
C VAL A 334 -9.96 -17.01 -30.72
N ALA A 335 -10.44 -16.66 -29.52
CA ALA A 335 -11.08 -17.61 -28.62
C ALA A 335 -12.42 -18.17 -29.14
N ASN A 336 -13.14 -17.41 -29.97
CA ASN A 336 -14.45 -17.78 -30.52
C ASN A 336 -14.37 -18.32 -31.97
N ALA A 337 -13.19 -18.38 -32.59
CA ALA A 337 -13.03 -18.94 -33.92
C ALA A 337 -13.07 -20.48 -33.84
N ASP A 338 -14.08 -21.09 -34.46
CA ASP A 338 -14.26 -22.55 -34.53
C ASP A 338 -13.52 -23.17 -35.74
N ASP A 339 -13.11 -22.34 -36.71
CA ASP A 339 -12.37 -22.76 -37.91
C ASP A 339 -10.84 -22.51 -37.75
N PRO A 340 -9.98 -23.52 -37.96
CA PRO A 340 -8.52 -23.36 -37.95
C PRO A 340 -7.99 -22.26 -38.89
N ALA A 341 -8.67 -21.99 -40.01
CA ALA A 341 -8.27 -20.93 -40.95
C ALA A 341 -8.59 -19.52 -40.43
N GLU A 342 -9.64 -19.36 -39.62
CA GLU A 342 -10.00 -18.09 -38.98
C GLU A 342 -9.08 -17.77 -37.78
N ARG A 343 -8.53 -18.79 -37.11
CA ARG A 343 -7.51 -18.62 -36.06
C ARG A 343 -6.19 -18.08 -36.63
N TYR A 344 -5.74 -18.60 -37.77
CA TYR A 344 -4.49 -18.18 -38.43
C TYR A 344 -4.53 -16.75 -38.99
N GLN A 345 -5.71 -16.19 -39.29
CA GLN A 345 -5.84 -14.78 -39.70
C GLN A 345 -6.07 -13.80 -38.54
N ALA A 346 -6.26 -14.31 -37.32
CA ALA A 346 -6.53 -13.51 -36.13
C ALA A 346 -5.34 -13.46 -35.14
N GLU A 347 -4.36 -14.36 -35.28
CA GLU A 347 -3.00 -14.27 -34.71
C GLU A 347 -2.16 -13.19 -35.39
#